data_AF-A0A9D6QZ51-F1
#
_entry.id   AF-A0A9D6QZ51-F1
#
_cell.length_a   1.000
_cell.length_b   1.000
_cell.length_c   1.000
_cell.angle_alpha   90.00
_cell.angle_beta   90.00
_cell.angle_gamma   90.00
#
_symmetry.space_group_name_H-M   'P 1'
#
loop_
_entity.id
_entity.type
_entity.pdbx_description
1 polymer ?
#
loop_
_entity_poly.entity_id
_entity_poly.type
_entity_poly.pdbx_seq_one_letter_code
_entity_poly.pdbx_strand_id
1 'polypeptide(L)' 'MIREAIAKLMDGRDLARAEAESVMNEIMDGVATPAQMAAFLTALRLKGETVDEITGCARVMRA' A
#
# COMPACT_ATOMS: atom_id res chain seq x y z
N MET A 1 1.99 5.35 7.97
CA MET A 1 2.18 5.41 6.51
C MET A 1 0.94 4.94 5.76
N ILE A 2 0.24 3.90 6.22
CA ILE A 2 -0.92 3.37 5.50
C ILE A 2 -2.05 4.41 5.31
N ARG A 3 -2.25 5.33 6.27
CA ARG A 3 -3.28 6.38 6.14
C ARG A 3 -2.94 7.38 5.03
N GLU A 4 -1.69 7.82 4.99
CA GLU A 4 -1.18 8.75 3.99
C GLU A 4 -1.21 8.11 2.60
N ALA A 5 -0.85 6.83 2.51
CA ALA A 5 -0.92 6.05 1.27
C ALA A 5 -2.35 5.91 0.75
N ILE A 6 -3.33 5.60 1.62
CA ILE A 6 -4.75 5.54 1.23
C ILE A 6 -5.20 6.88 0.64
N ALA A 7 -4.89 8.00 1.31
CA ALA A 7 -5.27 9.33 0.80
C ALA A 7 -4.65 9.61 -0.57
N LYS A 8 -3.36 9.28 -0.75
CA LYS A 8 -2.65 9.47 -2.01
C LYS A 8 -3.25 8.62 -3.15
N LEU A 9 -3.59 7.37 -2.86
CA LEU A 9 -4.23 6.45 -3.82
C LEU A 9 -5.64 6.92 -4.20
N MET A 10 -6.40 7.43 -3.24
CA MET A 10 -7.74 7.99 -3.50
C MET A 10 -7.70 9.23 -4.40
N ASP A 11 -6.61 10.00 -4.36
CA ASP A 11 -6.36 11.12 -5.28
C ASP A 11 -5.88 10.65 -6.67
N GLY A 12 -5.81 9.34 -6.92
CA GLY A 12 -5.30 8.77 -8.17
C GLY A 12 -3.79 8.90 -8.33
N ARG A 13 -3.04 9.13 -7.24
CA ARG A 13 -1.58 9.28 -7.27
C ARG A 13 -0.89 7.97 -6.92
N ASP A 14 0.16 7.65 -7.67
CA ASP A 14 0.94 6.45 -7.47
C ASP A 14 1.84 6.54 -6.23
N LEU A 15 2.04 5.39 -5.58
CA LEU A 15 3.07 5.24 -4.56
C LEU A 15 4.41 4.90 -5.22
N ALA A 16 5.47 5.56 -4.77
CA ALA A 16 6.83 5.11 -5.04
C ALA A 16 7.06 3.74 -4.37
N ARG A 17 7.99 2.97 -4.91
CA ARG A 17 8.32 1.63 -4.38
C ARG A 17 8.57 1.63 -2.86
N ALA A 18 9.34 2.60 -2.36
CA ALA A 18 9.65 2.71 -0.93
C ALA A 18 8.42 3.03 -0.07
N GLU A 19 7.44 3.77 -0.60
CA GLU A 19 6.17 4.02 0.09
C GLU A 19 5.35 2.72 0.17
N ALA A 20 5.26 1.97 -0.94
CA ALA A 20 4.57 0.68 -0.97
C ALA A 20 5.21 -0.35 -0.02
N GLU A 21 6.54 -0.40 0.05
CA GLU A 21 7.28 -1.22 1.02
C GLU A 21 6.95 -0.81 2.46
N SER A 22 6.95 0.50 2.76
CA SER A 22 6.66 1.00 4.11
C SER A 22 5.23 0.65 4.56
N VAL A 23 4.26 0.77 3.65
CA VAL A 23 2.88 0.35 3.93
C VAL A 23 2.78 -1.15 4.15
N MET A 24 3.47 -1.96 3.33
CA MET A 24 3.44 -3.41 3.48
C MET A 24 4.11 -3.87 4.79
N ASN A 25 5.17 -3.21 5.23
CA ASN A 25 5.76 -3.48 6.55
C ASN A 25 4.74 -3.21 7.67
N GLU A 26 4.03 -2.08 7.66
CA GLU A 26 2.97 -1.81 8.65
C GLU A 26 1.85 -2.86 8.67
N ILE A 27 1.54 -3.44 7.50
CA ILE A 27 0.55 -4.53 7.38
C ILE A 27 1.12 -5.83 7.98
N MET A 28 2.34 -6.21 7.62
CA MET A 28 2.97 -7.47 8.06
C MET A 28 3.34 -7.45 9.54
N ASP A 29 3.69 -6.28 10.08
CA ASP A 29 3.98 -6.05 11.50
C ASP A 29 2.70 -6.01 12.36
N GLY A 30 1.51 -6.11 11.76
CA GLY A 30 0.22 -6.11 12.45
C GLY A 30 -0.20 -4.74 13.01
N VAL A 31 0.42 -3.66 12.54
CA VAL A 31 0.13 -2.28 12.97
C VAL A 31 -1.13 -1.75 12.26
N ALA A 32 -1.40 -2.19 11.03
CA ALA A 32 -2.57 -1.80 10.27
C ALA A 32 -3.84 -2.52 10.75
N THR A 33 -4.90 -1.75 11.02
CA THR A 33 -6.22 -2.34 11.32
C THR A 33 -6.85 -2.99 10.09
N PRO A 34 -7.78 -3.95 10.26
CA PRO A 34 -8.49 -4.58 9.14
C PRO A 34 -9.17 -3.57 8.20
N ALA A 35 -9.73 -2.48 8.76
CA ALA A 35 -10.35 -1.42 7.98
C ALA A 35 -9.33 -0.66 7.12
N GLN A 36 -8.13 -0.40 7.63
CA GLN A 36 -7.06 0.26 6.86
C GLN A 36 -6.52 -0.65 5.76
N MET A 37 -6.37 -1.95 6.03
CA MET A 37 -5.97 -2.91 5.00
C MET A 37 -7.00 -2.97 3.87
N ALA A 38 -8.29 -3.07 4.21
CA ALA A 38 -9.37 -3.09 3.23
C ALA A 38 -9.41 -1.79 2.41
N ALA A 39 -9.27 -0.62 3.05
CA ALA A 39 -9.22 0.67 2.38
C ALA A 39 -8.03 0.79 1.43
N PHE A 40 -6.83 0.36 1.86
CA PHE A 40 -5.63 0.36 1.04
C PHE A 40 -5.80 -0.50 -0.21
N LEU A 41 -6.23 -1.76 -0.05
CA LEU A 41 -6.45 -2.68 -1.17
C LEU A 41 -7.51 -2.18 -2.15
N THR A 42 -8.59 -1.60 -1.63
CA THR A 42 -9.67 -1.03 -2.46
C THR A 42 -9.17 0.19 -3.24
N ALA A 43 -8.46 1.11 -2.59
CA ALA A 43 -7.91 2.30 -3.24
C ALA A 43 -6.88 1.94 -4.31
N LEU A 44 -6.00 0.97 -4.03
CA LEU A 44 -4.99 0.48 -4.99
C LEU A 44 -5.67 -0.08 -6.25
N ARG A 45 -6.72 -0.90 -6.08
CA ARG A 45 -7.50 -1.47 -7.19
C ARG A 45 -8.26 -0.41 -7.98
N LEU A 46 -8.90 0.55 -7.31
CA LEU A 46 -9.67 1.60 -7.98
C LEU A 46 -8.78 2.52 -8.81
N LYS A 47 -7.59 2.86 -8.31
CA LYS A 47 -6.58 3.62 -9.06
C LYS A 47 -6.03 2.79 -10.24
N GLY A 48 -5.81 1.50 -10.01
CA GLY A 48 -5.06 0.60 -10.89
C GLY A 48 -3.60 0.53 -10.43
N GLU A 49 -3.13 -0.68 -10.14
CA GLU A 49 -1.81 -0.91 -9.56
C GLU A 49 -0.67 -0.69 -10.57
N THR A 50 0.43 -0.07 -10.14
CA THR A 50 1.65 0.08 -10.94
C THR A 50 2.67 -1.03 -10.64
N VAL A 51 3.66 -1.19 -11.53
CA VAL A 51 4.75 -2.15 -11.32
C VAL A 51 5.55 -1.84 -10.05
N ASP A 52 5.79 -0.57 -9.75
CA ASP A 52 6.56 -0.18 -8.55
C ASP A 52 5.80 -0.47 -7.25
N GLU A 53 4.48 -0.23 -7.23
CA GLU A 53 3.60 -0.57 -6.12
C GLU A 53 3.59 -2.08 -5.85
N ILE A 54 3.37 -2.88 -6.90
CA ILE A 54 3.36 -4.35 -6.79
C ILE A 54 4.73 -4.87 -6.36
N THR A 55 5.81 -4.34 -6.94
CA THR A 55 7.18 -4.77 -6.62
C THR A 55 7.54 -4.46 -5.17
N GLY A 56 7.20 -3.26 -4.68
CA GLY A 56 7.45 -2.87 -3.29
C GLY A 56 6.71 -3.76 -2.30
N CYS A 57 5.41 -3.98 -2.52
CA CYS A 57 4.61 -4.91 -1.73
C CYS A 57 5.20 -6.33 -1.74
N ALA A 58 5.48 -6.88 -2.93
CA ALA A 58 5.97 -8.25 -3.08
C ALA A 58 7.39 -8.47 -2.53
N ARG A 59 8.20 -7.41 -2.38
CA ARG A 59 9.53 -7.50 -1.77
C ARG A 59 9.42 -7.73 -0.27
N VAL A 60 8.54 -6.99 0.41
CA VAL A 60 8.31 -7.15 1.85
C VAL A 60 7.75 -8.53 2.16
N MET A 61 6.79 -9.03 1.38
CA MET A 61 6.19 -10.35 1.60
C MET A 61 7.16 -11.53 1.39
N ARG A 62 8.31 -11.30 0.75
CA ARG A 62 9.34 -12.32 0.49
C ARG A 62 10.50 -12.31 1.49
N ALA A 63 10.60 -11.25 2.31
CA ALA A 63 11.62 -11.12 3.35
C ALA A 63 11.22 -11.96 4.58
#